data_AF-A0A7Y2N9A6-F1
#
_entry.id   AF-A0A7Y2N9A6-F1
#
_cell.length_a   1.000
_cell.length_b   1.000
_cell.length_c   1.000
_cell.angle_alpha   90.00
_cell.angle_beta   90.00
_cell.angle_gamma   90.00
#
_symmetry.space_group_name_H-M   'P 1'
#
loop_
_entity.id
_entity.type
_entity.pdbx_description
1 polymer ?
#
loop_
_entity_poly.entity_id
_entity_poly.type
_entity_poly.pdbx_seq_one_letter_code
_entity_poly.pdbx_strand_id
1 'polypeptide(L)'
;MAALVASAILVATGSVILRDAWLGAPLISSPWFVATIIGTGFGVALYAHVFVQIRGQQVQFAFTEIPFAFGLAYLSPWLLAASWALAATATSIIRHGSTWYKLTFNAAMIVLRVAVADAIVRALTTELNSLRGAAALMTAIAVAETVGSLLNAVFLRWVSGKNKSKLLIDVLGSTTQSVVGASMGTWALIAALAEPGFLILPAIAMGLIWQLSKQQIADRLAYQDLLEIHGFLETVAGIDPSDVVREGLVALRSGLNSTWAALVDKDGKVIESTGLEATAEDGSLVEQSVAVHRFRKADGRMVLLGPGIHAISPKRHAARFSAAMDLFESAITRADLQIKLDYDATHDPLTGLLTRRGFMREVDPELDRLGGAAIVLIVDLSRFGDVNKTLGFKAGDMLLVGRQAT
;
A
#
# COMPACT_ATOMS: atom_id res chain seq x y z
N MET A 1 -32.62 -3.16 -0.87
CA MET A 1 -33.94 -2.49 -0.87
C MET A 1 -33.84 -1.04 -0.39
N ALA A 2 -33.36 -0.75 0.81
CA ALA A 2 -33.35 0.63 1.34
C ALA A 2 -32.44 1.63 0.58
N ALA A 3 -31.31 1.20 -0.04
CA ALA A 3 -30.50 2.08 -0.90
C ALA A 3 -31.26 2.53 -2.17
N LEU A 4 -32.11 1.66 -2.72
CA LEU A 4 -32.97 1.98 -3.86
C LEU A 4 -34.08 2.96 -3.46
N VAL A 5 -34.67 2.79 -2.28
CA VAL A 5 -35.66 3.72 -1.73
C VAL A 5 -35.06 5.11 -1.52
N ALA A 6 -33.87 5.19 -0.92
CA ALA A 6 -33.15 6.46 -0.77
C ALA A 6 -32.84 7.11 -2.13
N SER A 7 -32.39 6.32 -3.10
CA SER A 7 -32.15 6.81 -4.47
C SER A 7 -33.43 7.33 -5.12
N ALA A 8 -34.55 6.62 -4.97
CA ALA A 8 -35.85 7.04 -5.50
C ALA A 8 -36.35 8.36 -4.87
N ILE A 9 -36.18 8.52 -3.55
CA ILE A 9 -36.52 9.77 -2.85
C ILE A 9 -35.68 10.92 -3.40
N LEU A 10 -34.36 10.75 -3.51
CA LEU A 10 -33.46 11.80 -4.02
C LEU A 10 -33.82 12.22 -5.46
N VAL A 11 -34.10 11.26 -6.34
CA VAL A 11 -34.57 11.55 -7.71
C VAL A 11 -35.92 12.26 -7.67
N ALA A 12 -36.88 11.79 -6.86
CA ALA A 12 -38.19 12.42 -6.76
C ALA A 12 -38.08 13.88 -6.27
N THR A 13 -37.30 14.13 -5.22
CA THR A 13 -37.05 15.49 -4.71
C THR A 13 -36.37 16.37 -5.75
N GLY A 14 -35.33 15.86 -6.43
CA GLY A 14 -34.65 16.59 -7.50
C GLY A 14 -35.60 16.92 -8.67
N SER A 15 -36.43 15.96 -9.09
CA SER A 15 -37.44 16.14 -10.13
C SER A 15 -38.51 17.16 -9.75
N VAL A 16 -38.91 17.22 -8.48
CA VAL A 16 -39.87 18.23 -7.98
C VAL A 16 -39.25 19.62 -8.01
N ILE A 17 -37.99 19.77 -7.58
CA ILE A 17 -37.26 21.05 -7.66
C ILE A 17 -37.12 21.49 -9.13
N LEU A 18 -36.83 20.54 -10.03
CA LEU A 18 -36.69 20.78 -11.46
C LEU A 18 -38.01 20.75 -12.23
N ARG A 19 -39.17 20.71 -11.55
CA ARG A 19 -40.48 20.52 -12.20
C ARG A 19 -40.75 21.58 -13.25
N ASP A 20 -40.44 22.84 -12.95
CA ASP A 20 -40.60 23.97 -13.87
C ASP A 20 -39.34 24.21 -14.74
N ALA A 21 -38.22 23.60 -14.35
CA ALA A 21 -36.95 23.63 -15.10
C ALA A 21 -36.91 22.65 -16.28
N TRP A 22 -37.93 21.79 -16.44
CA TRP A 22 -38.13 20.94 -17.63
C TRP A 22 -38.18 21.75 -18.94
N LEU A 23 -38.59 23.02 -18.86
CA LEU A 23 -38.61 23.99 -19.97
C LEU A 23 -37.46 25.00 -19.89
N GLY A 24 -36.57 24.88 -18.91
CA GLY A 24 -35.49 25.81 -18.64
C GLY A 24 -34.42 25.75 -19.72
N ALA A 25 -34.38 26.77 -20.58
CA ALA A 25 -33.25 27.00 -21.47
C ALA A 25 -31.95 27.12 -20.65
N PRO A 26 -30.80 26.71 -21.22
CA PRO A 26 -29.51 27.03 -20.62
C PRO A 26 -29.39 28.55 -20.41
N LEU A 27 -28.68 28.97 -19.37
CA LEU A 27 -28.47 30.40 -19.09
C LEU A 27 -27.71 31.08 -20.24
N ILE A 28 -26.83 30.34 -20.90
CA ILE A 28 -26.11 30.73 -22.11
C ILE A 28 -26.37 29.67 -23.19
N SER A 29 -26.95 30.10 -24.31
CA SER A 29 -27.17 29.21 -25.46
C SER A 29 -25.86 28.65 -25.99
N SER A 30 -25.82 27.35 -26.24
CA SER A 30 -24.63 26.66 -26.72
C SER A 30 -24.96 25.63 -27.80
N PRO A 31 -24.01 25.32 -28.69
CA PRO A 31 -24.14 24.19 -29.62
C PRO A 31 -24.19 22.85 -28.87
N TRP A 32 -24.81 21.84 -29.49
CA TRP A 32 -24.99 20.51 -28.90
C TRP A 32 -23.69 19.82 -28.43
N PHE A 33 -22.55 20.10 -29.08
CA PHE A 33 -21.26 19.48 -28.74
C PHE A 33 -20.67 19.97 -27.41
N VAL A 34 -21.17 21.08 -26.86
CA VAL A 34 -20.71 21.60 -25.56
C VAL A 34 -21.04 20.62 -24.42
N ALA A 35 -22.16 19.88 -24.54
CA ALA A 35 -22.49 18.82 -23.60
C ALA A 35 -21.43 17.71 -23.56
N THR A 36 -20.87 17.36 -24.73
CA THR A 36 -19.79 16.37 -24.82
C THR A 36 -18.51 16.89 -24.15
N ILE A 37 -18.13 18.16 -24.39
CA ILE A 37 -16.95 18.77 -23.76
C ILE A 37 -17.08 18.77 -22.23
N ILE A 38 -18.24 19.19 -21.71
CA ILE A 38 -18.50 19.23 -20.27
C ILE A 38 -18.54 17.81 -19.69
N GLY A 39 -19.18 16.86 -20.37
CA GLY A 39 -19.19 15.45 -19.97
C GLY A 39 -17.79 14.83 -19.93
N THR A 40 -16.94 15.11 -20.92
CA THR A 40 -15.52 14.72 -20.90
C THR A 40 -14.78 15.40 -19.75
N GLY A 41 -15.05 16.68 -19.49
CA GLY A 41 -14.51 17.41 -18.34
C GLY A 41 -14.84 16.73 -17.00
N PHE A 42 -16.09 16.29 -16.80
CA PHE A 42 -16.47 15.47 -15.65
C PHE A 42 -15.69 14.15 -15.60
N GLY A 43 -15.58 13.44 -16.73
CA GLY A 43 -14.83 12.19 -16.82
C GLY A 43 -13.37 12.35 -16.40
N VAL A 44 -12.69 13.40 -16.91
CA VAL A 44 -11.32 13.74 -16.54
C VAL A 44 -11.22 14.10 -15.06
N ALA A 45 -12.09 14.98 -14.55
CA ALA A 45 -12.08 15.38 -13.14
C ALA A 45 -12.33 14.21 -12.17
N LEU A 46 -13.18 13.26 -12.56
CA LEU A 46 -13.49 12.06 -11.77
C LEU A 46 -12.40 10.98 -11.88
N TYR A 47 -11.62 10.97 -12.97
CA TYR A 47 -10.50 10.04 -13.15
C TYR A 47 -9.23 10.57 -12.47
N ALA A 48 -8.93 11.85 -12.65
CA ALA A 48 -7.74 12.54 -12.16
C ALA A 48 -7.96 13.04 -10.71
N HIS A 49 -7.96 12.10 -9.76
CA HIS A 49 -7.97 12.49 -8.35
C HIS A 49 -6.66 13.14 -7.94
N VAL A 50 -6.80 14.19 -7.14
CA VAL A 50 -5.69 14.84 -6.45
C VAL A 50 -5.73 14.44 -5.00
N PHE A 51 -4.59 13.98 -4.52
CA PHE A 51 -4.38 13.60 -3.14
C PHE A 51 -3.66 14.74 -2.44
N VAL A 52 -4.28 15.29 -1.40
CA VAL A 52 -3.64 16.28 -0.52
C VAL A 52 -3.64 15.74 0.89
N GLN A 53 -2.51 15.88 1.58
CA GLN A 53 -2.39 15.48 2.97
C GLN A 53 -2.77 16.65 3.87
N ILE A 54 -3.88 16.50 4.60
CA ILE A 54 -4.34 17.50 5.57
C ILE A 54 -4.29 16.83 6.95
N ARG A 55 -3.49 17.38 7.87
CA ARG A 55 -3.34 16.88 9.26
C ARG A 55 -3.03 15.36 9.33
N GLY A 56 -2.16 14.88 8.44
CA GLY A 56 -1.75 13.48 8.42
C GLY A 56 -2.73 12.52 7.71
N GLN A 57 -3.92 12.97 7.30
CA GLN A 57 -4.87 12.17 6.52
C GLN A 57 -4.81 12.52 5.04
N GLN A 58 -4.84 11.50 4.18
CA GLN A 58 -4.98 11.71 2.74
C GLN A 58 -6.44 11.97 2.40
N VAL A 59 -6.72 13.16 1.87
CA VAL A 59 -8.03 13.54 1.35
C VAL A 59 -7.94 13.54 -0.17
N GLN A 60 -8.94 12.93 -0.80
CA GLN A 60 -9.05 12.87 -2.26
C GLN A 60 -9.97 13.99 -2.74
N PHE A 61 -9.49 14.75 -3.73
CA PHE A 61 -10.23 15.81 -4.39
C PHE A 61 -10.48 15.39 -5.84
N ALA A 62 -11.71 15.59 -6.30
CA ALA A 62 -12.06 15.56 -7.71
C ALA A 62 -12.56 16.97 -8.03
N PHE A 63 -11.95 17.65 -8.99
CA PHE A 63 -12.28 19.03 -9.32
C PHE A 63 -13.51 19.11 -10.24
N THR A 64 -14.61 18.48 -9.81
CA THR A 64 -15.86 18.44 -10.56
C THR A 64 -16.60 19.77 -10.58
N GLU A 65 -16.22 20.70 -9.70
CA GLU A 65 -16.82 22.03 -9.60
C GLU A 65 -16.56 22.90 -10.84
N ILE A 66 -15.45 22.67 -11.54
CA ILE A 66 -15.16 23.34 -12.83
C ILE A 66 -16.18 22.90 -13.89
N PRO A 67 -16.25 21.62 -14.32
CA PRO A 67 -17.25 21.21 -15.30
C PRO A 67 -18.69 21.44 -14.81
N PHE A 68 -18.93 21.44 -13.49
CA PHE A 68 -20.24 21.78 -12.93
C PHE A 68 -20.62 23.26 -13.14
N ALA A 69 -19.70 24.20 -12.91
CA ALA A 69 -19.92 25.62 -13.19
C ALA A 69 -20.23 25.87 -14.68
N PHE A 70 -19.46 25.27 -15.59
CA PHE A 70 -19.74 25.33 -17.03
C PHE A 70 -21.07 24.67 -17.38
N GLY A 71 -21.38 23.55 -16.74
CA GLY A 71 -22.65 22.86 -16.85
C GLY A 71 -23.85 23.76 -16.53
N LEU A 72 -23.82 24.45 -15.39
CA LEU A 72 -24.88 25.35 -14.96
C LEU A 72 -25.08 26.53 -15.91
N ALA A 73 -24.02 26.99 -16.57
CA ALA A 73 -24.09 28.08 -17.54
C ALA A 73 -24.64 27.63 -18.90
N TYR A 74 -24.12 26.53 -19.45
CA TYR A 74 -24.29 26.18 -20.86
C TYR A 74 -25.27 25.04 -21.14
N LEU A 75 -25.64 24.25 -20.14
CA LEU A 75 -26.52 23.09 -20.30
C LEU A 75 -27.85 23.30 -19.59
N SER A 76 -28.90 22.64 -20.09
CA SER A 76 -30.13 22.51 -19.30
C SER A 76 -29.88 21.59 -18.09
N PRO A 77 -30.65 21.72 -16.99
CA PRO A 77 -30.38 20.97 -15.76
C PRO A 77 -30.42 19.45 -15.96
N TRP A 78 -31.32 18.95 -16.80
CA TRP A 78 -31.40 17.53 -17.14
C TRP A 78 -30.22 17.05 -17.96
N LEU A 79 -29.78 17.85 -18.94
CA LEU A 79 -28.62 17.49 -19.75
C LEU A 79 -27.33 17.53 -18.93
N LEU A 80 -27.21 18.47 -17.99
CA LEU A 80 -26.11 18.52 -17.02
C LEU A 80 -26.10 17.27 -16.12
N ALA A 81 -27.23 16.95 -15.49
CA ALA A 81 -27.35 15.78 -14.63
C ALA A 81 -27.04 14.48 -15.39
N ALA A 82 -27.54 14.34 -16.62
CA ALA A 82 -27.26 13.19 -17.48
C ALA A 82 -25.77 13.10 -17.86
N SER A 83 -25.17 14.22 -18.29
CA SER A 83 -23.75 14.26 -18.69
C SER A 83 -22.83 13.87 -17.52
N TRP A 84 -23.12 14.39 -16.32
CA TRP A 84 -22.35 14.05 -15.12
C TRP A 84 -22.58 12.59 -14.69
N ALA A 85 -23.83 12.12 -14.66
CA ALA A 85 -24.14 10.74 -14.29
C ALA A 85 -23.46 9.73 -15.23
N LEU A 86 -23.52 9.97 -16.55
CA LEU A 86 -22.85 9.14 -17.55
C LEU A 86 -21.33 9.09 -17.33
N ALA A 87 -20.70 10.26 -17.12
CA ALA A 87 -19.27 10.33 -16.82
C ALA A 87 -18.90 9.57 -15.54
N ALA A 88 -19.70 9.73 -14.47
CA ALA A 88 -19.47 9.04 -13.21
C ALA A 88 -19.63 7.52 -13.31
N THR A 89 -20.62 7.05 -14.07
CA THR A 89 -20.81 5.63 -14.35
C THR A 89 -19.66 5.06 -15.18
N ALA A 90 -19.27 5.74 -16.27
CA ALA A 90 -18.16 5.31 -17.12
C ALA A 90 -16.85 5.21 -16.32
N THR A 91 -16.50 6.22 -15.53
CA THR A 91 -15.30 6.21 -14.68
C THR A 91 -15.37 5.09 -13.63
N SER A 92 -16.54 4.80 -13.08
CA SER A 92 -16.71 3.72 -12.11
C SER A 92 -16.53 2.32 -12.73
N ILE A 93 -16.97 2.13 -13.98
CA ILE A 93 -16.77 0.88 -14.73
C ILE A 93 -15.29 0.67 -15.03
N ILE A 94 -14.61 1.70 -15.53
CA ILE A 94 -13.17 1.66 -15.84
C ILE A 94 -12.33 1.28 -14.60
N ARG A 95 -12.75 1.71 -13.41
CA ARG A 95 -12.03 1.47 -12.16
C ARG A 95 -12.39 0.17 -11.46
N HIS A 96 -13.23 -0.69 -12.06
CA HIS A 96 -13.61 -2.03 -11.56
C HIS A 96 -13.90 -2.09 -10.05
N GLY A 97 -14.59 -1.10 -9.49
CA GLY A 97 -14.64 -0.93 -8.02
C GLY A 97 -15.97 -0.55 -7.40
N SER A 98 -17.04 -0.34 -8.17
CA SER A 98 -18.30 0.20 -7.64
C SER A 98 -19.42 -0.84 -7.64
N THR A 99 -20.09 -0.98 -6.49
CA THR A 99 -21.28 -1.82 -6.35
C THR A 99 -22.50 -1.11 -6.96
N TRP A 100 -23.43 -1.88 -7.52
CA TRP A 100 -24.61 -1.35 -8.22
C TRP A 100 -25.43 -0.35 -7.38
N TYR A 101 -25.56 -0.58 -6.07
CA TYR A 101 -26.33 0.28 -5.18
C TYR A 101 -25.64 1.61 -4.87
N LYS A 102 -24.30 1.70 -5.00
CA LYS A 102 -23.55 2.96 -4.89
C LYS A 102 -23.72 3.79 -6.16
N LEU A 103 -23.74 3.12 -7.32
CA LEU A 103 -23.95 3.78 -8.61
C LEU A 103 -25.33 4.44 -8.68
N THR A 104 -26.38 3.73 -8.27
CA THR A 104 -27.75 4.27 -8.28
C THR A 104 -27.90 5.42 -7.29
N PHE A 105 -27.33 5.30 -6.08
CA PHE A 105 -27.32 6.38 -5.09
C PHE A 105 -26.56 7.62 -5.58
N ASN A 106 -25.37 7.43 -6.16
CA ASN A 106 -24.56 8.53 -6.69
C ASN A 106 -25.25 9.25 -7.85
N ALA A 107 -25.88 8.51 -8.77
CA ALA A 107 -26.65 9.10 -9.86
C ALA A 107 -27.84 9.92 -9.33
N ALA A 108 -28.58 9.39 -8.36
CA ALA A 108 -29.69 10.11 -7.72
C ALA A 108 -29.24 11.38 -6.98
N MET A 109 -28.11 11.31 -6.29
CA MET A 109 -27.50 12.44 -5.61
C MET A 109 -27.03 13.52 -6.59
N ILE A 110 -26.51 13.16 -7.77
CA ILE A 110 -26.15 14.10 -8.83
C ILE A 110 -27.39 14.88 -9.29
N VAL A 111 -28.52 14.22 -9.53
CA VAL A 111 -29.77 14.87 -9.93
C VAL A 111 -30.18 15.93 -8.90
N LEU A 112 -30.17 15.58 -7.61
CA LEU A 112 -30.53 16.52 -6.55
C LEU A 112 -29.56 17.71 -6.46
N ARG A 113 -28.25 17.47 -6.59
CA ARG A 113 -27.24 18.54 -6.53
C ARG A 113 -27.41 19.53 -7.67
N VAL A 114 -27.61 19.03 -8.88
CA VAL A 114 -27.89 19.87 -10.06
C VAL A 114 -29.17 20.66 -9.85
N ALA A 115 -30.23 20.03 -9.33
CA ALA A 115 -31.50 20.68 -9.04
C ALA A 115 -31.35 21.84 -8.04
N VAL A 116 -30.66 21.60 -6.92
CA VAL A 116 -30.41 22.61 -5.88
C VAL A 116 -29.59 23.78 -6.44
N ALA A 117 -28.50 23.49 -7.17
CA ALA A 117 -27.66 24.53 -7.72
C ALA A 117 -28.40 25.38 -8.76
N ASP A 118 -29.08 24.75 -9.72
CA ASP A 118 -29.83 25.47 -10.77
C ASP A 118 -30.93 26.37 -10.18
N ALA A 119 -31.69 25.87 -9.21
CA ALA A 119 -32.71 26.66 -8.51
C ALA A 119 -32.12 27.89 -7.81
N ILE A 120 -30.97 27.75 -7.14
CA ILE A 120 -30.29 28.86 -6.46
C ILE A 120 -29.76 29.87 -7.49
N VAL A 121 -29.09 29.42 -8.55
CA VAL A 121 -28.55 30.35 -9.57
C VAL A 121 -29.67 31.18 -10.18
N ARG A 122 -30.75 30.54 -10.63
CA ARG A 122 -31.89 31.22 -11.28
C ARG A 122 -32.68 32.13 -10.32
N ALA A 123 -32.69 31.83 -9.02
CA ALA A 123 -33.30 32.70 -8.02
C ALA A 123 -32.45 33.95 -7.73
N LEU A 124 -31.12 33.85 -7.84
CA LEU A 124 -30.20 34.90 -7.41
C LEU A 124 -29.72 35.81 -8.55
N THR A 125 -29.62 35.29 -9.78
CA THR A 125 -29.11 36.04 -10.93
C THR A 125 -29.73 35.62 -12.27
N THR A 126 -29.79 36.56 -13.20
CA THR A 126 -30.04 36.34 -14.63
C THR A 126 -28.79 36.63 -15.47
N GLU A 127 -27.76 37.24 -14.88
CA GLU A 127 -26.52 37.64 -15.55
C GLU A 127 -25.31 37.00 -14.86
N LEU A 128 -24.57 36.18 -15.59
CA LEU A 128 -23.40 35.45 -15.05
C LEU A 128 -22.11 36.28 -15.07
N ASN A 129 -21.99 37.26 -15.97
CA ASN A 129 -20.81 38.11 -16.16
C ASN A 129 -20.79 39.34 -15.22
N SER A 130 -21.33 39.19 -14.00
CA SER A 130 -21.39 40.25 -12.99
C SER A 130 -20.89 39.75 -11.64
N LEU A 131 -20.52 40.65 -10.72
CA LEU A 131 -20.14 40.27 -9.35
C LEU A 131 -21.28 39.53 -8.63
N ARG A 132 -22.53 39.92 -8.89
CA ARG A 132 -23.71 39.24 -8.38
C ARG A 132 -23.85 37.84 -8.98
N GLY A 133 -23.60 37.69 -10.28
CA GLY A 133 -23.57 36.40 -10.97
C GLY A 133 -22.52 35.45 -10.41
N ALA A 134 -21.32 35.97 -10.17
CA ALA A 134 -20.22 35.25 -9.53
C ALA A 134 -20.62 34.76 -8.13
N ALA A 135 -21.14 35.65 -7.28
CA ALA A 135 -21.58 35.30 -5.95
C ALA A 135 -22.70 34.25 -5.96
N ALA A 136 -23.69 34.41 -6.85
CA ALA A 136 -24.79 33.46 -7.02
C ALA A 136 -24.29 32.06 -7.39
N LEU A 137 -23.34 31.96 -8.33
CA LEU A 137 -22.78 30.68 -8.77
C LEU A 137 -21.94 30.03 -7.67
N MET A 138 -21.10 30.80 -6.97
CA MET A 138 -20.34 30.30 -5.83
C MET A 138 -21.26 29.76 -4.74
N THR A 139 -22.33 30.50 -4.38
CA THR A 139 -23.32 30.06 -3.40
C THR A 139 -24.04 28.79 -3.85
N ALA A 140 -24.51 28.74 -5.10
CA ALA A 140 -25.23 27.59 -5.64
C ALA A 140 -24.38 26.31 -5.61
N ILE A 141 -23.14 26.39 -6.10
CA ILE A 141 -22.22 25.24 -6.11
C ILE A 141 -21.87 24.84 -4.67
N ALA A 142 -21.49 25.78 -3.81
CA ALA A 142 -21.10 25.47 -2.43
C ALA A 142 -22.24 24.80 -1.64
N VAL A 143 -23.48 25.26 -1.81
CA VAL A 143 -24.66 24.67 -1.17
C VAL A 143 -24.91 23.27 -1.72
N ALA A 144 -24.90 23.09 -3.04
CA ALA A 144 -25.10 21.77 -3.66
C ALA A 144 -24.02 20.76 -3.26
N GLU A 145 -22.74 21.15 -3.24
CA GLU A 145 -21.63 20.30 -2.79
C GLU A 145 -21.74 19.92 -1.31
N THR A 146 -22.19 20.86 -0.47
CA THR A 146 -22.40 20.60 0.96
C THR A 146 -23.54 19.60 1.18
N VAL A 147 -24.66 19.76 0.45
CA VAL A 147 -25.78 18.81 0.46
C VAL A 147 -25.31 17.43 0.00
N GLY A 148 -24.56 17.35 -1.11
CA GLY A 148 -23.99 16.10 -1.61
C GLY A 148 -23.07 15.43 -0.60
N SER A 149 -22.17 16.19 0.02
CA SER A 149 -21.24 15.69 1.02
C SER A 149 -21.95 15.16 2.27
N LEU A 150 -22.98 15.86 2.75
CA LEU A 150 -23.80 15.43 3.88
C LEU A 150 -24.51 14.11 3.57
N LEU A 151 -25.16 14.01 2.41
CA LEU A 151 -25.86 12.81 1.98
C LEU A 151 -24.92 11.61 1.84
N ASN A 152 -23.75 11.83 1.24
CA ASN A 152 -22.73 10.79 1.11
C ASN A 152 -22.20 10.34 2.49
N ALA A 153 -21.97 11.28 3.42
CA ALA A 153 -21.51 10.98 4.77
C ALA A 153 -22.53 10.16 5.57
N VAL A 154 -23.83 10.47 5.43
CA VAL A 154 -24.93 9.71 6.04
C VAL A 154 -25.06 8.33 5.41
N PHE A 155 -25.06 8.24 4.08
CA PHE A 155 -25.17 6.99 3.34
C PHE A 155 -24.03 6.02 3.66
N LEU A 156 -22.78 6.51 3.68
CA LEU A 156 -21.61 5.68 4.00
C LEU A 156 -21.71 5.10 5.42
N ARG A 157 -22.16 5.89 6.39
CA ARG A 157 -22.33 5.41 7.78
C ARG A 157 -23.43 4.37 7.88
N TRP A 158 -24.52 4.58 7.16
CA TRP A 158 -25.62 3.65 7.12
C TRP A 158 -25.22 2.30 6.50
N VAL A 159 -24.47 2.31 5.40
CA VAL A 159 -24.02 1.08 4.72
C VAL A 159 -22.86 0.39 5.45
N SER A 160 -21.92 1.14 6.03
CA SER A 160 -20.69 0.58 6.62
C SER A 160 -20.72 0.44 8.14
N GLY A 161 -21.82 0.79 8.82
CA GLY A 161 -21.93 0.73 10.28
C GLY A 161 -20.98 1.65 11.04
N LYS A 162 -20.40 2.68 10.38
CA LYS A 162 -19.41 3.57 10.98
C LYS A 162 -20.00 4.43 12.11
N ASN A 163 -19.17 4.76 13.10
CA ASN A 163 -19.57 5.52 14.29
C ASN A 163 -20.18 6.90 13.95
N LYS A 164 -21.32 7.21 14.58
CA LYS A 164 -22.12 8.43 14.35
C LYS A 164 -21.42 9.70 14.89
N SER A 165 -20.59 9.58 15.92
CA SER A 165 -19.95 10.71 16.61
C SER A 165 -19.01 11.54 15.73
N LYS A 166 -18.49 10.98 14.62
CA LYS A 166 -17.58 11.68 13.70
C LYS A 166 -18.31 12.42 12.56
N LEU A 167 -19.64 12.40 12.51
CA LEU A 167 -20.40 13.02 11.43
C LEU A 167 -20.12 14.52 11.30
N LEU A 168 -20.10 15.25 12.42
CA LEU A 168 -19.89 16.69 12.43
C LEU A 168 -18.53 17.09 11.85
N ILE A 169 -17.47 16.32 12.16
CA ILE A 169 -16.12 16.58 11.68
C ILE A 169 -16.03 16.39 10.16
N ASP A 170 -16.61 15.30 9.64
CA ASP A 170 -16.63 15.03 8.20
C ASP A 170 -17.45 16.10 7.44
N VAL A 171 -18.57 16.55 8.02
CA VAL A 171 -19.39 17.60 7.44
C VAL A 171 -18.64 18.94 7.42
N LEU A 172 -17.99 19.34 8.52
CA LEU A 172 -17.21 20.59 8.57
C LEU A 172 -16.03 20.58 7.60
N GLY A 173 -15.32 19.46 7.50
CA GLY A 173 -14.23 19.28 6.54
C GLY A 173 -14.73 19.39 5.10
N SER A 174 -15.85 18.72 4.79
CA SER A 174 -16.43 18.78 3.44
C SER A 174 -17.00 20.15 3.08
N THR A 175 -17.62 20.89 4.00
CA THR A 175 -18.09 22.27 3.72
C THR A 175 -16.93 23.18 3.33
N THR A 176 -15.79 23.08 4.02
CA THR A 176 -14.60 23.88 3.69
C THR A 176 -14.10 23.57 2.28
N GLN A 177 -14.06 22.28 1.92
CA GLN A 177 -13.73 21.83 0.58
C GLN A 177 -14.73 22.34 -0.48
N SER A 178 -16.03 22.27 -0.20
CA SER A 178 -17.09 22.76 -1.08
C SER A 178 -16.93 24.24 -1.43
N VAL A 179 -16.54 25.07 -0.46
CA VAL A 179 -16.33 26.52 -0.68
C VAL A 179 -15.13 26.78 -1.58
N VAL A 180 -14.02 26.05 -1.37
CA VAL A 180 -12.82 26.18 -2.21
C VAL A 180 -13.13 25.70 -3.63
N GLY A 181 -13.76 24.54 -3.78
CA GLY A 181 -14.16 24.01 -5.09
C GLY A 181 -15.12 24.94 -5.83
N ALA A 182 -16.15 25.45 -5.16
CA ALA A 182 -17.10 26.40 -5.72
C ALA A 182 -16.42 27.69 -6.20
N SER A 183 -15.44 28.18 -5.45
CA SER A 183 -14.62 29.34 -5.83
C SER A 183 -13.85 29.05 -7.12
N MET A 184 -13.17 27.90 -7.20
CA MET A 184 -12.40 27.51 -8.38
C MET A 184 -13.28 27.36 -9.63
N GLY A 185 -14.40 26.66 -9.51
CA GLY A 185 -15.33 26.46 -10.63
C GLY A 185 -15.92 27.77 -11.13
N THR A 186 -16.31 28.65 -10.20
CA THR A 186 -16.88 29.96 -10.54
C THR A 186 -15.85 30.86 -11.23
N TRP A 187 -14.63 30.97 -10.68
CA TRP A 187 -13.59 31.79 -11.29
C TRP A 187 -13.12 31.24 -12.64
N ALA A 188 -13.08 29.91 -12.82
CA ALA A 188 -12.78 29.30 -14.12
C ALA A 188 -13.82 29.68 -15.17
N LEU A 189 -15.12 29.68 -14.82
CA LEU A 189 -16.18 30.11 -15.72
C LEU A 189 -16.08 31.62 -16.01
N ILE A 190 -15.94 32.47 -14.99
CA ILE A 190 -15.87 33.92 -15.16
C ILE A 190 -14.68 34.31 -16.05
N ALA A 191 -13.52 33.69 -15.83
CA ALA A 191 -12.34 33.91 -16.67
C ALA A 191 -12.63 33.54 -18.14
N ALA A 192 -13.30 32.41 -18.38
CA ALA A 192 -13.68 31.97 -19.73
C ALA A 192 -14.73 32.88 -20.39
N LEU A 193 -15.66 33.44 -19.61
CA LEU A 193 -16.65 34.40 -20.10
C LEU A 193 -16.03 35.76 -20.43
N ALA A 194 -14.96 36.15 -19.72
CA ALA A 194 -14.22 37.38 -20.02
C ALA A 194 -13.36 37.20 -21.29
N GLU A 195 -12.51 36.18 -21.30
CA GLU A 195 -11.66 35.82 -22.45
C GLU A 195 -11.46 34.30 -22.47
N PRO A 196 -11.95 33.58 -23.50
CA PRO A 196 -11.86 32.11 -23.56
C PRO A 196 -10.43 31.57 -23.43
N GLY A 197 -9.43 32.35 -23.85
CA GLY A 197 -8.01 32.00 -23.72
C GLY A 197 -7.53 31.83 -22.28
N PHE A 198 -8.21 32.43 -21.29
CA PHE A 198 -7.83 32.29 -19.89
C PHE A 198 -8.09 30.90 -19.29
N LEU A 199 -8.81 30.02 -20.00
CA LEU A 199 -8.98 28.61 -19.61
C LEU A 199 -7.67 27.82 -19.56
N ILE A 200 -6.61 28.30 -20.23
CA ILE A 200 -5.30 27.65 -20.18
C ILE A 200 -4.70 27.68 -18.76
N LEU A 201 -4.95 28.74 -17.98
CA LEU A 201 -4.41 28.91 -16.63
C LEU A 201 -4.95 27.87 -15.63
N PRO A 202 -6.27 27.70 -15.44
CA PRO A 202 -6.80 26.66 -14.57
C PRO A 202 -6.47 25.25 -15.08
N ALA A 203 -6.36 25.04 -16.40
CA ALA A 203 -5.94 23.75 -16.96
C ALA A 203 -4.47 23.41 -16.61
N ILE A 204 -3.54 24.38 -16.73
CA ILE A 204 -2.15 24.21 -16.32
C ILE A 204 -2.06 23.97 -14.81
N ALA A 205 -2.75 24.79 -14.00
CA ALA A 205 -2.77 24.62 -12.55
C ALA A 205 -3.28 23.22 -12.15
N MET A 206 -4.34 22.75 -12.81
CA MET A 206 -4.87 21.40 -12.60
C MET A 206 -3.86 20.31 -12.95
N GLY A 207 -3.21 20.42 -14.10
CA GLY A 207 -2.17 19.48 -14.54
C GLY A 207 -0.98 19.43 -13.59
N LEU A 208 -0.52 20.59 -13.10
CA LEU A 208 0.55 20.68 -12.12
C LEU A 208 0.15 20.06 -10.77
N ILE A 209 -1.02 20.41 -10.24
CA ILE A 209 -1.53 19.85 -8.98
C ILE A 209 -1.69 18.32 -9.09
N TRP A 210 -2.22 17.83 -10.22
CA TRP A 210 -2.35 16.41 -10.47
C TRP A 210 -0.99 15.71 -10.53
N GLN A 211 -0.02 16.26 -11.26
CA GLN A 211 1.33 15.73 -11.34
C GLN A 211 2.04 15.70 -9.99
N LEU A 212 1.94 16.78 -9.20
CA LEU A 212 2.48 16.87 -7.85
C LEU A 212 1.86 15.82 -6.93
N SER A 213 0.54 15.61 -7.02
CA SER A 213 -0.14 14.59 -6.22
C SER A 213 0.30 13.16 -6.57
N LYS A 214 0.57 12.90 -7.86
CA LYS A 214 1.09 11.62 -8.33
C LYS A 214 2.51 11.37 -7.82
N GLN A 215 3.33 12.41 -7.79
CA GLN A 215 4.68 12.36 -7.25
C GLN A 215 4.66 12.09 -5.73
N GLN A 216 3.81 12.76 -4.97
CA GLN A 216 3.64 12.49 -3.53
C GLN A 216 3.27 11.04 -3.24
N ILE A 217 2.40 10.42 -4.07
CA ILE A 217 2.08 9.00 -3.93
C ILE A 217 3.30 8.13 -4.22
N ALA A 218 4.05 8.44 -5.28
CA ALA A 218 5.26 7.70 -5.63
C ALA A 218 6.31 7.76 -4.53
N ASP A 219 6.57 8.95 -3.99
CA ASP A 219 7.53 9.20 -2.92
C ASP A 219 7.11 8.51 -1.62
N ARG A 220 5.82 8.57 -1.26
CA ARG A 220 5.29 7.89 -0.08
C ARG A 220 5.46 6.38 -0.18
N LEU A 221 5.13 5.81 -1.34
CA LEU A 221 5.32 4.38 -1.56
C LEU A 221 6.82 4.05 -1.44
N ALA A 222 7.72 4.83 -2.07
CA ALA A 222 9.16 4.60 -1.92
C ALA A 222 9.64 4.68 -0.46
N TYR A 223 9.11 5.61 0.33
CA TYR A 223 9.44 5.74 1.75
C TYR A 223 8.92 4.56 2.59
N GLN A 224 7.71 4.07 2.32
CA GLN A 224 7.18 2.87 2.96
C GLN A 224 8.04 1.64 2.63
N ASP A 225 8.47 1.50 1.37
CA ASP A 225 9.36 0.42 0.93
C ASP A 225 10.68 0.46 1.70
N LEU A 226 11.25 1.65 1.87
CA LEU A 226 12.49 1.85 2.62
C LEU A 226 12.33 1.46 4.09
N LEU A 227 11.24 1.87 4.73
CA LEU A 227 10.96 1.53 6.14
C LEU A 227 10.73 0.04 6.34
N GLU A 228 10.02 -0.63 5.43
CA GLU A 228 9.81 -2.08 5.51
C GLU A 228 11.14 -2.84 5.33
N ILE A 229 11.97 -2.44 4.36
CA ILE A 229 13.30 -3.03 4.18
C ILE A 229 14.18 -2.77 5.41
N HIS A 230 14.14 -1.56 5.98
CA HIS A 230 14.91 -1.23 7.17
C HIS A 230 14.43 -2.00 8.41
N GLY A 231 13.12 -2.13 8.61
CA GLY A 231 12.57 -2.93 9.70
C GLY A 231 12.90 -4.42 9.56
N PHE A 232 12.93 -4.94 8.32
CA PHE A 232 13.42 -6.29 8.05
C PHE A 232 14.91 -6.42 8.41
N LEU A 233 15.75 -5.46 8.03
CA LEU A 233 17.16 -5.41 8.40
C LEU A 233 17.38 -5.42 9.90
N GLU A 234 16.67 -4.58 10.64
CA GLU A 234 16.76 -4.49 12.10
C GLU A 234 16.35 -5.82 12.75
N THR A 235 15.27 -6.44 12.24
CA THR A 235 14.82 -7.75 12.73
C THR A 235 15.90 -8.79 12.50
N VAL A 236 16.44 -8.89 11.27
CA VAL A 236 17.42 -9.93 10.92
C VAL A 236 18.78 -9.71 11.58
N ALA A 237 19.22 -8.46 11.74
CA ALA A 237 20.50 -8.13 12.37
C ALA A 237 20.51 -8.41 13.89
N GLY A 238 19.35 -8.47 14.54
CA GLY A 238 19.21 -8.77 15.96
C GLY A 238 19.13 -10.27 16.30
N ILE A 239 19.02 -11.15 15.31
CA ILE A 239 18.87 -12.59 15.54
C ILE A 239 20.24 -13.21 15.87
N ASP A 240 20.26 -14.12 16.83
CA ASP A 240 21.45 -14.93 17.13
C ASP A 240 21.87 -15.74 15.88
N PRO A 241 23.17 -15.81 15.53
CA PRO A 241 23.65 -16.56 14.37
C PRO A 241 23.06 -17.97 14.22
N SER A 242 22.83 -18.68 15.32
CA SER A 242 22.25 -20.03 15.33
C SER A 242 20.78 -20.08 14.90
N ASP A 243 20.02 -19.00 15.09
CA ASP A 243 18.60 -18.89 14.79
C ASP A 243 18.29 -18.09 13.51
N VAL A 244 19.29 -17.44 12.89
CA VAL A 244 19.12 -16.54 11.72
C VAL A 244 18.32 -17.18 10.59
N VAL A 245 18.53 -18.48 10.32
CA VAL A 245 17.80 -19.17 9.26
C VAL A 245 16.31 -19.30 9.59
N ARG A 246 15.97 -19.80 10.77
CA ARG A 246 14.58 -20.04 11.20
C ARG A 246 13.82 -18.73 11.36
N GLU A 247 14.36 -17.80 12.14
CA GLU A 247 13.69 -16.53 12.43
C GLU A 247 13.71 -15.58 11.23
N GLY A 248 14.77 -15.59 10.43
CA GLY A 248 14.79 -14.81 9.20
C GLY A 248 13.81 -15.36 8.16
N LEU A 249 13.57 -16.68 8.06
CA LEU A 249 12.49 -17.23 7.25
C LEU A 249 11.10 -16.79 7.75
N VAL A 250 10.90 -16.70 9.07
CA VAL A 250 9.65 -16.17 9.65
C VAL A 250 9.46 -14.70 9.30
N ALA A 251 10.50 -13.88 9.44
CA ALA A 251 10.49 -12.47 9.06
C ALA A 251 10.22 -12.29 7.56
N LEU A 252 10.83 -13.13 6.72
CA LEU A 252 10.67 -13.14 5.27
C LEU A 252 9.23 -13.50 4.87
N ARG A 253 8.68 -14.57 5.47
CA ARG A 253 7.30 -15.02 5.27
C ARG A 253 6.30 -13.92 5.65
N SER A 254 6.49 -13.32 6.82
CA SER A 254 5.60 -12.28 7.35
C SER A 254 5.69 -10.98 6.54
N GLY A 255 6.91 -10.49 6.29
CA GLY A 255 7.15 -9.25 5.54
C GLY A 255 6.71 -9.33 4.08
N LEU A 256 6.80 -10.50 3.46
CA LEU A 256 6.30 -10.74 2.09
C LEU A 256 4.89 -11.33 2.05
N ASN A 257 4.20 -11.42 3.19
CA ASN A 257 2.85 -11.93 3.36
C ASN A 257 2.61 -13.24 2.56
N SER A 258 3.57 -14.15 2.66
CA SER A 258 3.57 -15.45 2.01
C SER A 258 2.98 -16.50 2.95
N THR A 259 2.27 -17.49 2.41
CA THR A 259 1.67 -18.55 3.23
C THR A 259 2.71 -19.40 3.94
N TRP A 260 3.84 -19.67 3.28
CA TRP A 260 4.97 -20.41 3.81
C TRP A 260 6.30 -19.93 3.20
N ALA A 261 7.41 -20.24 3.87
CA ALA A 261 8.77 -20.04 3.37
C ALA A 261 9.65 -21.24 3.73
N ALA A 262 10.58 -21.61 2.85
CA ALA A 262 11.51 -22.71 3.10
C ALA A 262 12.90 -22.42 2.53
N LEU A 263 13.93 -22.85 3.24
CA LEU A 263 15.29 -22.95 2.72
C LEU A 263 15.52 -24.43 2.34
N VAL A 264 15.92 -24.66 1.10
CA VAL A 264 16.26 -25.99 0.59
C VAL A 264 17.73 -26.04 0.15
N ASP A 265 18.31 -27.23 0.18
CA ASP A 265 19.64 -27.47 -0.36
C ASP A 265 19.63 -27.54 -1.90
N LYS A 266 20.82 -27.78 -2.47
CA LYS A 266 21.04 -27.92 -3.92
C LYS A 266 20.30 -29.11 -4.54
N ASP A 267 19.97 -30.11 -3.73
CA ASP A 267 19.31 -31.36 -4.12
C ASP A 267 17.78 -31.27 -3.91
N GLY A 268 17.30 -30.14 -3.37
CA GLY A 268 15.88 -29.84 -3.16
C GLY A 268 15.31 -30.30 -1.82
N LYS A 269 16.16 -30.75 -0.89
CA LYS A 269 15.76 -31.18 0.45
C LYS A 269 15.57 -29.98 1.36
N VAL A 270 14.53 -30.00 2.19
CA VAL A 270 14.23 -28.91 3.13
C VAL A 270 15.26 -28.90 4.26
N ILE A 271 15.95 -27.76 4.41
CA ILE A 271 16.86 -27.48 5.52
C ILE A 271 16.06 -26.91 6.70
N GLU A 272 15.23 -25.90 6.43
CA GLU A 272 14.42 -25.19 7.43
C GLU A 272 13.16 -24.64 6.75
N SER A 273 12.04 -24.54 7.49
CA SER A 273 10.80 -24.02 6.92
C SER A 273 9.87 -23.40 7.97
N THR A 274 8.96 -22.53 7.51
CA THR A 274 7.92 -21.93 8.34
C THR A 274 6.59 -21.92 7.60
N GLY A 275 5.53 -22.36 8.28
CA GLY A 275 4.18 -22.43 7.71
C GLY A 275 3.99 -23.47 6.61
N LEU A 276 5.01 -24.29 6.33
CA LEU A 276 4.95 -25.40 5.40
C LEU A 276 4.40 -26.62 6.14
N GLU A 277 3.21 -27.09 5.75
CA GLU A 277 2.48 -28.15 6.47
C GLU A 277 2.84 -29.58 6.03
N ALA A 278 3.50 -29.77 4.89
CA ALA A 278 3.87 -31.10 4.40
C ALA A 278 5.23 -31.12 3.65
N THR A 279 6.06 -32.10 4.00
CA THR A 279 7.25 -32.53 3.25
C THR A 279 7.06 -34.01 2.89
N ALA A 280 7.66 -34.46 1.79
CA ALA A 280 7.63 -35.87 1.40
C ALA A 280 8.43 -36.74 2.38
N GLU A 281 8.22 -38.08 2.36
CA GLU A 281 8.92 -39.02 3.26
C GLU A 281 10.47 -38.96 3.13
N ASP A 282 10.97 -38.53 1.97
CA ASP A 282 12.40 -38.32 1.72
C ASP A 282 12.92 -36.92 2.13
N GLY A 283 12.05 -36.05 2.65
CA GLY A 283 12.35 -34.67 3.05
C GLY A 283 12.36 -33.66 1.91
N SER A 284 11.95 -34.05 0.69
CA SER A 284 11.72 -33.12 -0.41
C SER A 284 10.38 -32.38 -0.28
N LEU A 285 10.21 -31.30 -1.04
CA LEU A 285 8.92 -30.60 -1.12
C LEU A 285 7.91 -31.42 -1.90
N VAL A 286 6.69 -31.56 -1.36
CA VAL A 286 5.57 -32.21 -2.07
C VAL A 286 5.24 -31.38 -3.32
N GLU A 287 5.08 -32.03 -4.48
CA GLU A 287 4.89 -31.41 -5.80
C GLU A 287 3.67 -30.46 -5.86
N GLN A 288 2.67 -30.63 -4.97
CA GLN A 288 1.50 -29.76 -4.82
C GLN A 288 1.80 -28.43 -4.08
N SER A 289 2.97 -28.27 -3.46
CA SER A 289 3.44 -27.01 -2.89
C SER A 289 4.02 -26.12 -3.99
N VAL A 290 3.14 -25.50 -4.78
CA VAL A 290 3.54 -24.59 -5.87
C VAL A 290 4.29 -23.38 -5.29
N ALA A 291 5.62 -23.42 -5.34
CA ALA A 291 6.46 -22.27 -5.03
C ALA A 291 6.28 -21.21 -6.11
N VAL A 292 5.85 -20.01 -5.72
CA VAL A 292 5.61 -18.90 -6.66
C VAL A 292 6.90 -18.16 -6.95
N HIS A 293 7.81 -18.11 -5.97
CA HIS A 293 9.11 -17.47 -6.11
C HIS A 293 10.22 -18.40 -5.65
N ARG A 294 11.30 -18.44 -6.43
CA ARG A 294 12.51 -19.20 -6.15
C ARG A 294 13.71 -18.28 -6.23
N PHE A 295 14.55 -18.31 -5.20
CA PHE A 295 15.78 -17.54 -5.17
C PHE A 295 16.95 -18.48 -4.93
N ARG A 296 17.94 -18.46 -5.83
CA ARG A 296 19.13 -19.31 -5.74
C ARG A 296 20.25 -18.51 -5.10
N LYS A 297 20.81 -19.05 -4.03
CA LYS A 297 22.00 -18.52 -3.35
C LYS A 297 23.28 -18.85 -4.10
N ALA A 298 24.34 -18.10 -3.85
CA ALA A 298 25.66 -18.34 -4.45
C ALA A 298 26.25 -19.73 -4.11
N ASP A 299 25.89 -20.29 -2.95
CA ASP A 299 26.35 -21.60 -2.46
C ASP A 299 25.51 -22.80 -2.97
N GLY A 300 24.50 -22.54 -3.81
CA GLY A 300 23.61 -23.56 -4.37
C GLY A 300 22.36 -23.88 -3.54
N ARG A 301 22.23 -23.36 -2.31
CA ARG A 301 20.97 -23.42 -1.56
C ARG A 301 19.89 -22.56 -2.23
N MET A 302 18.61 -22.85 -2.00
CA MET A 302 17.51 -22.05 -2.55
C MET A 302 16.52 -21.64 -1.46
N VAL A 303 16.03 -20.40 -1.54
CA VAL A 303 14.91 -19.92 -0.74
C VAL A 303 13.64 -20.00 -1.59
N LEU A 304 12.61 -20.62 -1.05
CA LEU A 304 11.33 -20.89 -1.70
C LEU A 304 10.20 -20.25 -0.91
N LEU A 305 9.31 -19.57 -1.61
CA LEU A 305 8.17 -18.89 -1.02
C LEU A 305 6.85 -19.35 -1.65
N GLY A 306 5.90 -19.61 -0.76
CA GLY A 306 4.53 -19.95 -1.12
C GLY A 306 3.74 -18.77 -1.71
N PRO A 307 2.50 -19.01 -2.17
CA PRO A 307 1.63 -17.95 -2.65
C PRO A 307 1.33 -16.91 -1.57
N GLY A 308 1.24 -15.64 -1.97
CA GLY A 308 0.91 -14.51 -1.10
C GLY A 308 -0.22 -13.64 -1.69
N ILE A 309 -0.90 -12.87 -0.83
CA ILE A 309 -2.12 -12.11 -1.17
C ILE A 309 -1.87 -10.98 -2.21
N HIS A 310 -0.62 -10.59 -2.45
CA HIS A 310 -0.28 -9.39 -3.24
C HIS A 310 0.24 -9.65 -4.66
N ALA A 311 -0.30 -10.66 -5.37
CA ALA A 311 -0.05 -10.92 -6.80
C ALA A 311 -0.53 -9.80 -7.77
N ILE A 312 -0.88 -8.60 -7.27
CA ILE A 312 -1.60 -7.55 -8.03
C ILE A 312 -0.67 -6.45 -8.58
N SER A 313 0.62 -6.39 -8.19
CA SER A 313 1.58 -5.40 -8.71
C SER A 313 2.99 -6.00 -8.93
N PRO A 314 3.31 -6.52 -10.14
CA PRO A 314 4.52 -7.32 -10.38
C PRO A 314 5.85 -6.57 -10.20
N LYS A 315 5.96 -5.31 -10.66
CA LYS A 315 7.26 -4.63 -10.76
C LYS A 315 7.82 -4.14 -9.42
N ARG A 316 6.97 -3.61 -8.52
CA ARG A 316 7.43 -3.08 -7.23
C ARG A 316 7.71 -4.18 -6.21
N HIS A 317 6.89 -5.23 -6.20
CA HIS A 317 7.15 -6.40 -5.36
C HIS A 317 8.44 -7.10 -5.74
N ALA A 318 8.75 -7.23 -7.03
CA ALA A 318 10.01 -7.85 -7.46
C ALA A 318 11.26 -7.14 -6.91
N ALA A 319 11.27 -5.80 -6.89
CA ALA A 319 12.38 -5.03 -6.34
C ALA A 319 12.50 -5.19 -4.81
N ARG A 320 11.38 -5.07 -4.08
CA ARG A 320 11.36 -5.30 -2.61
C ARG A 320 11.77 -6.72 -2.25
N PHE A 321 11.25 -7.68 -2.99
CA PHE A 321 11.54 -9.10 -2.84
C PHE A 321 13.04 -9.36 -3.03
N SER A 322 13.63 -8.83 -4.11
CA SER A 322 15.08 -8.95 -4.34
C SER A 322 15.88 -8.37 -3.18
N ALA A 323 15.57 -7.15 -2.75
CA ALA A 323 16.27 -6.52 -1.64
C ALA A 323 16.18 -7.33 -0.34
N ALA A 324 14.98 -7.84 0.01
CA ALA A 324 14.81 -8.68 1.19
C ALA A 324 15.57 -10.02 1.07
N MET A 325 15.60 -10.64 -0.12
CA MET A 325 16.39 -11.86 -0.36
C MET A 325 17.89 -11.62 -0.23
N ASP A 326 18.41 -10.55 -0.84
CA ASP A 326 19.84 -10.23 -0.83
C ASP A 326 20.33 -9.97 0.61
N LEU A 327 19.49 -9.30 1.40
CA LEU A 327 19.73 -9.04 2.82
C LEU A 327 19.68 -10.33 3.65
N PHE A 328 18.68 -11.18 3.40
CA PHE A 328 18.58 -12.47 4.09
C PHE A 328 19.74 -13.40 3.74
N GLU A 329 20.18 -13.42 2.48
CA GLU A 329 21.37 -14.14 2.07
C GLU A 329 22.61 -13.63 2.81
N SER A 330 22.82 -12.31 2.80
CA SER A 330 23.94 -11.68 3.51
C SER A 330 23.94 -12.01 5.00
N ALA A 331 22.77 -12.04 5.63
CA ALA A 331 22.63 -12.39 7.04
C ALA A 331 22.97 -13.86 7.31
N ILE A 332 22.49 -14.80 6.48
CA ILE A 332 22.84 -16.22 6.62
C ILE A 332 24.34 -16.44 6.40
N THR A 333 24.92 -15.84 5.36
CA THR A 333 26.36 -15.97 5.11
C THR A 333 27.18 -15.43 6.28
N ARG A 334 26.76 -14.30 6.86
CA ARG A 334 27.41 -13.75 8.05
C ARG A 334 27.25 -14.66 9.27
N ALA A 335 26.07 -15.23 9.48
CA ALA A 335 25.79 -16.15 10.56
C ALA A 335 26.63 -17.44 10.44
N ASP A 336 26.65 -18.07 9.26
CA ASP A 336 27.48 -19.26 8.97
C ASP A 336 28.97 -18.98 9.25
N LEU A 337 29.47 -17.82 8.83
CA LEU A 337 30.85 -17.42 9.11
C LEU A 337 31.10 -17.20 10.60
N GLN A 338 30.16 -16.58 11.32
CA GLN A 338 30.30 -16.31 12.74
C GLN A 338 30.25 -17.60 13.57
N ILE A 339 29.38 -18.54 13.23
CA ILE A 339 29.33 -19.89 13.82
C ILE A 339 30.66 -20.60 13.59
N LYS A 340 31.19 -20.57 12.37
CA LYS A 340 32.47 -21.20 12.05
C LYS A 340 33.63 -20.59 12.84
N LEU A 341 33.69 -19.26 12.93
CA LEU A 341 34.73 -18.58 13.71
C LEU A 341 34.63 -18.88 15.21
N ASP A 342 33.41 -18.97 15.75
CA ASP A 342 33.24 -19.37 17.15
C ASP A 342 33.67 -20.81 17.38
N TYR A 343 33.32 -21.72 16.46
CA TYR A 343 33.77 -23.11 16.48
C TYR A 343 35.30 -23.20 16.43
N ASP A 344 35.95 -22.58 15.44
CA ASP A 344 37.41 -22.59 15.28
C ASP A 344 38.15 -21.97 16.48
N ALA A 345 37.52 -21.05 17.20
CA ALA A 345 38.09 -20.43 18.38
C ALA A 345 37.77 -21.16 19.70
N THR A 346 36.83 -22.10 19.69
CA THR A 346 36.45 -22.92 20.85
C THR A 346 36.86 -24.37 20.73
N HIS A 347 37.17 -24.86 19.53
CA HIS A 347 37.57 -26.23 19.25
C HIS A 347 38.95 -26.29 18.60
N ASP A 348 39.75 -27.28 18.98
CA ASP A 348 41.05 -27.54 18.40
C ASP A 348 40.87 -28.20 17.02
N PRO A 349 41.44 -27.65 15.94
CA PRO A 349 41.18 -28.12 14.58
C PRO A 349 41.74 -29.51 14.27
N LEU A 350 42.70 -29.99 15.07
CA LEU A 350 43.29 -31.33 14.91
C LEU A 350 42.43 -32.40 15.59
N THR A 351 42.06 -32.16 16.85
CA THR A 351 41.41 -33.16 17.71
C THR A 351 39.89 -33.04 17.75
N GLY A 352 39.32 -31.88 17.38
CA GLY A 352 37.90 -31.57 17.52
C GLY A 352 37.45 -31.37 18.97
N LEU A 353 38.37 -31.43 19.95
CA LEU A 353 38.09 -31.20 21.36
C LEU A 353 38.02 -29.70 21.67
N LEU A 354 37.39 -29.33 22.79
CA LEU A 354 37.39 -27.95 23.24
C LEU A 354 38.83 -27.45 23.48
N THR A 355 39.16 -26.28 22.95
CA THR A 355 40.33 -25.51 23.37
C THR A 355 40.16 -25.12 24.84
N ARG A 356 41.24 -24.64 25.47
CA ARG A 356 41.16 -24.06 26.82
C ARG A 356 40.05 -23.00 26.94
N ARG A 357 39.87 -22.16 25.92
CA ARG A 357 38.83 -21.13 25.91
C ARG A 357 37.42 -21.75 25.85
N GLY A 358 37.23 -22.74 24.98
CA GLY A 358 35.98 -23.49 24.89
C GLY A 358 35.65 -24.23 26.19
N PHE A 359 36.63 -24.91 26.79
CA PHE A 359 36.47 -25.59 28.06
C PHE A 359 36.02 -24.64 29.19
N MET A 360 36.66 -23.48 29.33
CA MET A 360 36.27 -22.50 30.35
C MET A 360 34.85 -21.94 30.10
N ARG A 361 34.44 -21.77 28.84
CA ARG A 361 33.09 -21.29 28.50
C ARG A 361 32.01 -22.29 28.93
N GLU A 362 32.27 -23.58 28.74
CA GLU A 362 31.29 -24.64 29.05
C GLU A 362 31.34 -25.07 30.53
N VAL A 363 32.49 -24.95 31.21
CA VAL A 363 32.63 -25.42 32.59
C VAL A 363 31.90 -24.53 33.61
N ASP A 364 31.86 -23.21 33.39
CA ASP A 364 31.24 -22.27 34.34
C ASP A 364 29.71 -22.49 34.49
N PRO A 365 28.92 -22.55 33.40
CA PRO A 365 27.48 -22.90 33.49
C PRO A 365 27.24 -24.28 34.10
N GLU A 366 28.15 -25.22 33.84
CA GLU A 366 28.02 -26.59 34.32
C GLU A 366 28.29 -26.73 35.81
N LEU A 367 29.28 -25.98 36.30
CA LEU A 367 29.56 -25.84 37.73
C LEU A 367 28.37 -25.25 38.47
N ASP A 368 27.76 -24.19 37.94
CA ASP A 368 26.57 -23.57 38.53
C ASP A 368 25.41 -24.56 38.60
N ARG A 369 25.18 -25.32 37.52
CA ARG A 369 24.14 -26.35 37.46
C ARG A 369 24.36 -27.50 38.46
N LEU A 370 25.61 -27.86 38.73
CA LEU A 370 25.99 -28.95 39.64
C LEU A 370 26.14 -28.50 41.10
N GLY A 371 25.81 -27.24 41.44
CA GLY A 371 25.87 -26.73 42.81
C GLY A 371 27.28 -26.33 43.26
N GLY A 372 28.17 -26.00 42.33
CA GLY A 372 29.46 -25.34 42.59
C GLY A 372 30.64 -26.26 42.90
N ALA A 373 30.50 -27.59 42.77
CA ALA A 373 31.58 -28.54 43.01
C ALA A 373 31.83 -29.44 41.80
N ALA A 374 33.08 -29.46 41.29
CA ALA A 374 33.53 -30.43 40.30
C ALA A 374 34.97 -30.86 40.55
N ILE A 375 35.35 -31.99 39.95
CA ILE A 375 36.73 -32.49 39.91
C ILE A 375 37.27 -32.25 38.50
N VAL A 376 38.39 -31.52 38.41
CA VAL A 376 39.11 -31.31 37.15
C VAL A 376 40.29 -32.27 37.09
N LEU A 377 40.32 -33.14 36.08
CA LEU A 377 41.44 -34.04 35.81
C LEU A 377 42.27 -33.44 34.66
N ILE A 378 43.56 -33.20 34.91
CA ILE A 378 44.52 -32.80 33.88
C ILE A 378 45.38 -34.02 33.57
N VAL A 379 45.31 -34.49 32.32
CA VAL A 379 46.08 -35.65 31.83
C VAL A 379 47.07 -35.16 30.77
N ASP A 380 48.35 -35.50 30.95
CA ASP A 380 49.41 -35.19 29.99
C ASP A 380 49.95 -36.48 29.33
N LEU A 381 50.24 -36.41 28.04
CA LEU A 381 50.78 -37.54 27.28
C LEU A 381 52.31 -37.58 27.42
N SER A 382 52.77 -38.45 28.31
CA SER A 382 54.20 -38.66 28.55
C SER A 382 54.95 -39.08 27.28
N ARG A 383 56.11 -38.47 27.02
CA ARG A 383 56.99 -38.73 25.86
C ARG A 383 56.40 -38.39 24.49
N PHE A 384 55.32 -37.61 24.40
CA PHE A 384 54.76 -37.16 23.11
C PHE A 384 55.80 -36.45 22.22
N GLY A 385 56.71 -35.67 22.82
CA GLY A 385 57.80 -35.02 22.11
C GLY A 385 58.78 -35.99 21.41
N ASP A 386 58.98 -37.18 21.95
CA ASP A 386 59.88 -38.19 21.36
C ASP A 386 59.25 -38.83 20.13
N VAL A 387 57.92 -39.01 20.13
CA VAL A 387 57.15 -39.48 18.96
C VAL A 387 57.27 -38.46 17.82
N ASN A 388 57.08 -37.17 18.10
CA ASN A 388 57.24 -36.11 17.10
C ASN A 388 58.66 -36.03 16.52
N LYS A 389 59.70 -36.20 17.36
CA LYS A 389 61.10 -36.19 16.92
C LYS A 389 61.48 -37.41 16.08
N THR A 390 60.92 -38.58 16.38
CA THR A 390 61.31 -39.86 15.77
C THR A 390 60.49 -40.19 14.53
N LEU A 391 59.18 -39.94 14.56
CA LEU A 391 58.22 -40.35 13.53
C LEU A 391 57.61 -39.15 12.77
N GLY A 392 57.99 -37.93 13.15
CA GLY A 392 57.52 -36.69 12.55
C GLY A 392 56.17 -36.23 13.09
N PHE A 393 55.86 -34.94 12.88
CA PHE A 393 54.65 -34.29 13.38
C PHE A 393 53.35 -34.98 12.96
N LYS A 394 53.28 -35.51 11.73
CA LYS A 394 52.11 -36.28 11.26
C LYS A 394 51.80 -37.51 12.13
N ALA A 395 52.82 -38.21 12.62
CA ALA A 395 52.62 -39.39 13.45
C ALA A 395 52.14 -38.99 14.87
N GLY A 396 52.61 -37.87 15.40
CA GLY A 396 52.08 -37.29 16.63
C GLY A 396 50.64 -36.82 16.49
N ASP A 397 50.30 -36.16 15.38
CA ASP A 397 48.93 -35.76 15.08
C ASP A 397 47.99 -36.98 15.07
N MET A 398 48.39 -38.06 14.40
CA MET A 398 47.62 -39.31 14.37
C MET A 398 47.42 -39.94 15.75
N LEU A 399 48.43 -39.87 16.63
CA LEU A 399 48.33 -40.31 18.01
C LEU A 399 47.27 -39.51 18.78
N LEU A 400 47.21 -38.18 18.57
CA LEU A 400 46.25 -37.29 19.23
C LEU A 400 44.80 -37.54 18.77
N VAL A 401 44.58 -37.82 17.49
CA VAL A 401 43.23 -38.16 16.97
C VAL A 401 42.83 -39.63 17.19
N GLY A 402 43.71 -40.46 17.75
CA GLY A 402 43.44 -41.89 17.99
C GLY A 402 43.27 -42.72 16.72
N ARG A 403 43.82 -42.27 15.58
CA ARG A 403 43.74 -43.00 14.29
C ARG A 403 44.97 -43.88 14.10
N GLN A 404 44.76 -45.17 13.81
CA GLN A 404 45.84 -46.08 13.43
C GLN A 404 46.31 -45.80 12.00
N ALA A 405 47.63 -45.78 11.78
CA ALA A 405 48.22 -45.78 10.45
C ALA A 405 47.94 -47.13 9.78
N THR A 406 47.30 -47.10 8.62
CA THR A 406 47.03 -48.26 7.78
C THR A 406 48.20 -48.54 6.85
#